data_AF-A0A353VN77-F1
#
_entry.id   AF-A0A353VN77-F1
#
_cell.length_a   1.000
_cell.length_b   1.000
_cell.length_c   1.000
_cell.angle_alpha   90.00
_cell.angle_beta   90.00
_cell.angle_gamma   90.00
#
_symmetry.space_group_name_H-M   'P 1'
#
loop_
_entity.id
_entity.type
_entity.pdbx_description
1 polymer ?
#
loop_
_entity_poly.entity_id
_entity_poly.type
_entity_poly.pdbx_seq_one_letter_code
_entity_poly.pdbx_strand_id
1 'polypeptide(L)'
;MEWITDIRRMLVSFALLLCFYAAQSQEKVEREYRIKEGEVPAEALKFIDACNFDKKIKWFREENESGSSIEAKVRRQNRRHSIEFSKTGVLEDIEIEIDFEELPANTKGKIISGLDELFAKWSIRKVQIQYKGTTDKLLALIREDVNTSLQKRYEIVLKAKKDRRLQMFQITTGQDGEIVEVQKIDLRSTDNLEY
;
A
#
# COMPACT_ATOMS: atom_id res chain seq x y z
N MET A 1 57.11 -14.90 19.32
CA MET A 1 55.78 -15.26 19.89
C MET A 1 54.84 -14.06 19.96
N GLU A 2 55.33 -12.84 20.15
CA GLU A 2 54.49 -11.62 20.21
C GLU A 2 53.76 -11.29 18.89
N TRP A 3 54.38 -11.55 17.74
CA TRP A 3 53.74 -11.32 16.43
C TRP A 3 52.49 -12.19 16.19
N ILE A 4 52.41 -13.38 16.80
CA ILE A 4 51.22 -14.26 16.72
C ILE A 4 50.08 -13.67 17.58
N THR A 5 50.42 -13.08 18.73
CA THR A 5 49.41 -12.43 19.60
C THR A 5 48.84 -11.16 18.96
N ASP A 6 49.64 -10.43 18.19
CA ASP A 6 49.18 -9.22 17.50
C ASP A 6 48.33 -9.53 16.26
N ILE A 7 48.68 -10.58 15.50
CA ILE A 7 47.80 -11.09 14.43
C ILE A 7 46.46 -11.56 15.00
N ARG A 8 46.46 -12.26 16.13
CA ARG A 8 45.23 -12.70 16.81
C ARG A 8 44.37 -11.52 17.24
N ARG A 9 44.98 -10.44 17.76
CA ARG A 9 44.28 -9.20 18.13
C ARG A 9 43.71 -8.50 16.90
N MET A 10 44.46 -8.39 15.80
CA MET A 10 43.96 -7.83 14.53
C MET A 10 42.78 -8.63 13.96
N LEU A 11 42.85 -9.96 13.96
CA LEU A 11 41.78 -10.82 13.47
C LEU A 11 40.50 -10.69 14.32
N VAL A 12 40.63 -10.57 15.64
CA VAL A 12 39.49 -10.33 16.54
C VAL A 12 38.88 -8.95 16.29
N SER A 13 39.69 -7.90 16.13
CA SER A 13 39.20 -6.56 15.80
C SER A 13 38.51 -6.50 14.43
N PHE A 14 39.04 -7.22 13.43
CA PHE A 14 38.44 -7.32 12.09
C PHE A 14 37.12 -8.11 12.12
N ALA A 15 37.05 -9.19 12.89
CA ALA A 15 35.82 -9.96 13.09
C ALA A 15 34.73 -9.14 13.83
N LEU A 16 35.12 -8.32 14.81
CA LEU A 16 34.21 -7.40 15.49
C LEU A 16 33.68 -6.33 14.54
N LEU A 17 34.53 -5.75 13.67
CA LEU A 17 34.12 -4.82 12.62
C LEU A 17 33.11 -5.43 11.64
N LEU A 18 33.31 -6.68 11.21
CA LEU A 18 32.37 -7.39 10.33
C LEU A 18 31.01 -7.66 11.01
N CYS A 19 30.98 -7.89 12.33
CA CYS A 19 29.72 -8.06 13.08
C CYS A 19 28.90 -6.76 13.16
N PHE A 20 29.54 -5.58 13.17
CA PHE A 20 28.82 -4.29 13.15
C PHE A 20 28.15 -4.00 11.80
N TYR A 21 28.77 -4.42 10.68
CA TYR A 21 28.17 -4.24 9.35
C TYR A 21 26.93 -5.13 9.12
N ALA A 22 26.86 -6.31 9.74
CA ALA A 22 25.73 -7.22 9.60
C ALA A 22 24.46 -6.77 10.37
N ALA A 23 24.56 -5.77 11.26
CA ALA A 23 23.46 -5.34 12.12
C ALA A 23 22.58 -4.22 11.54
N GLN A 24 22.80 -3.81 10.29
CA GLN A 24 22.13 -2.67 9.64
C GLN A 24 21.02 -3.06 8.66
N SER A 25 20.30 -4.16 8.90
CA SER A 25 19.06 -4.47 8.18
C SER A 25 17.89 -4.47 9.17
N GLN A 26 17.37 -3.29 9.45
CA GLN A 26 16.02 -3.15 10.00
C GLN A 26 15.10 -2.91 8.80
N GLU A 27 14.39 -3.94 8.36
CA GLU A 27 13.29 -3.75 7.41
C GLU A 27 12.28 -2.80 8.06
N LYS A 28 12.04 -1.63 7.44
CA LYS A 28 11.10 -0.64 7.95
C LYS A 28 9.69 -1.15 7.68
N VAL A 29 9.14 -1.82 8.68
CA VAL A 29 7.79 -2.41 8.61
C VAL A 29 6.74 -1.31 8.45
N GLU A 30 5.86 -1.47 7.46
CA GLU A 30 4.70 -0.60 7.26
C GLU A 30 3.76 -0.65 8.46
N ARG A 31 3.15 0.49 8.80
CA ARG A 31 2.21 0.60 9.91
C ARG A 31 1.04 1.48 9.55
N GLU A 32 -0.16 0.95 9.75
CA GLU A 32 -1.41 1.71 9.72
C GLU A 32 -2.01 1.74 11.12
N TYR A 33 -2.42 2.92 11.59
CA TYR A 33 -3.13 3.03 12.87
C TYR A 33 -4.14 4.15 12.89
N ARG A 34 -5.19 3.96 13.68
CA ARG A 34 -6.31 4.90 13.77
C ARG A 34 -5.90 6.19 14.50
N ILE A 35 -6.28 7.32 13.92
CA ILE A 35 -6.07 8.66 14.52
C ILE A 35 -7.42 9.36 14.77
N LYS A 36 -7.40 10.39 15.60
CA LYS A 36 -8.56 11.26 15.82
C LYS A 36 -8.62 12.34 14.75
N GLU A 37 -9.83 12.80 14.46
CA GLU A 37 -10.08 13.89 13.51
C GLU A 37 -9.32 15.18 13.87
N GLY A 38 -9.15 15.48 15.16
CA GLY A 38 -8.34 16.63 15.61
C GLY A 38 -6.83 16.52 15.33
N GLU A 39 -6.35 15.37 14.87
CA GLU A 39 -4.96 15.15 14.43
C GLU A 39 -4.81 15.27 12.90
N VAL A 40 -5.92 15.45 12.18
CA VAL A 40 -5.97 15.52 10.72
C VAL A 40 -5.72 16.97 10.27
N PRO A 41 -4.88 17.20 9.24
CA PRO A 41 -4.68 18.53 8.68
C PRO A 41 -5.99 19.16 8.18
N ALA A 42 -6.15 20.47 8.40
CA ALA A 42 -7.36 21.20 8.03
C ALA A 42 -7.71 21.09 6.53
N GLU A 43 -6.71 20.98 5.65
CA GLU A 43 -6.93 20.86 4.21
C GLU A 43 -7.58 19.51 3.83
N ALA A 44 -7.16 18.42 4.47
CA ALA A 44 -7.79 17.11 4.28
C ALA A 44 -9.23 17.10 4.81
N LEU A 45 -9.47 17.73 5.97
CA LEU A 45 -10.82 17.87 6.53
C LEU A 45 -11.76 18.62 5.56
N LYS A 46 -11.32 19.75 5.00
CA LYS A 46 -12.11 20.52 4.02
C LYS A 46 -12.47 19.68 2.79
N PHE A 47 -11.53 18.89 2.26
CA PHE A 47 -11.80 18.04 1.10
C PHE A 47 -12.86 16.98 1.43
N ILE A 48 -12.73 16.32 2.59
CA ILE A 48 -13.69 15.32 3.05
C ILE A 48 -15.08 15.93 3.32
N ASP A 49 -15.14 17.13 3.88
CA ASP A 49 -16.41 17.86 4.05
C ASP A 49 -17.05 18.16 2.69
N ALA A 50 -16.25 18.57 1.70
CA ALA A 50 -16.73 18.84 0.34
C ALA A 50 -17.24 17.58 -0.37
N CYS A 51 -16.72 16.39 -0.03
CA CYS A 51 -17.20 15.11 -0.54
C CYS A 51 -18.64 14.79 -0.10
N ASN A 52 -19.11 15.37 1.02
CA ASN A 52 -20.47 15.23 1.53
C ASN A 52 -20.90 13.76 1.73
N PHE A 53 -20.04 12.97 2.39
CA PHE A 53 -20.35 11.59 2.73
C PHE A 53 -21.47 11.51 3.79
N ASP A 54 -22.37 10.53 3.64
CA ASP A 54 -23.44 10.26 4.60
C ASP A 54 -23.00 9.39 5.79
N LYS A 55 -21.84 8.74 5.66
CA LYS A 55 -21.26 7.86 6.68
C LYS A 55 -20.10 8.53 7.41
N LYS A 56 -19.90 8.10 8.66
CA LYS A 56 -18.78 8.52 9.48
C LYS A 56 -17.44 8.08 8.87
N ILE A 57 -16.51 9.02 8.79
CA ILE A 57 -15.15 8.80 8.33
C ILE A 57 -14.32 8.13 9.44
N LYS A 58 -13.53 7.13 9.05
CA LYS A 58 -12.47 6.58 9.90
C LYS A 58 -11.14 7.12 9.39
N TRP A 59 -10.36 7.74 10.28
CA TRP A 59 -9.07 8.32 9.94
C TRP A 59 -7.94 7.41 10.39
N PHE A 60 -6.96 7.23 9.52
CA PHE A 60 -5.76 6.44 9.77
C PHE A 60 -4.52 7.27 9.42
N ARG A 61 -3.41 6.96 10.08
CA ARG A 61 -2.08 7.37 9.65
C ARG A 61 -1.37 6.12 9.18
N GLU A 62 -0.72 6.23 8.03
CA GLU A 62 0.15 5.20 7.51
C GLU A 62 1.60 5.67 7.56
N GLU A 63 2.50 4.73 7.77
CA GLU A 63 3.94 4.91 7.75
C GLU A 63 4.55 3.76 6.94
N ASN A 64 5.20 4.08 5.83
CA ASN A 64 5.85 3.12 4.94
C ASN A 64 7.28 3.58 4.60
N GLU A 65 7.94 2.92 3.64
CA GLU A 65 9.28 3.31 3.19
C GLU A 65 9.30 4.73 2.60
N SER A 66 8.25 5.10 1.88
CA SER A 66 8.09 6.38 1.17
C SER A 66 7.77 7.56 2.09
N GLY A 67 7.24 7.32 3.29
CA GLY A 67 6.94 8.40 4.24
C GLY A 67 5.77 8.09 5.17
N SER A 68 5.01 9.12 5.51
CA SER A 68 3.76 8.99 6.26
C SER A 68 2.65 9.75 5.56
N SER A 69 1.49 9.11 5.44
CA SER A 69 0.27 9.64 4.86
C SER A 69 -0.85 9.65 5.89
N ILE A 70 -1.93 10.35 5.56
CA ILE A 70 -3.19 10.38 6.31
C ILE A 70 -4.26 9.84 5.38
N GLU A 71 -5.09 8.95 5.87
CA GLU A 71 -6.06 8.24 5.04
C GLU A 71 -7.46 8.34 5.67
N ALA A 72 -8.45 8.70 4.85
CA ALA A 72 -9.85 8.70 5.21
C ALA A 72 -10.56 7.49 4.58
N LYS A 73 -10.99 6.55 5.42
CA LYS A 73 -11.75 5.36 5.00
C LYS A 73 -13.24 5.55 5.27
N VAL A 74 -14.08 5.36 4.24
CA VAL A 74 -15.55 5.51 4.32
C VAL A 74 -16.27 4.55 3.37
N ARG A 75 -17.51 4.17 3.69
CA ARG A 75 -18.38 3.43 2.77
C ARG A 75 -19.34 4.39 2.08
N ARG A 76 -19.36 4.39 0.75
CA ARG A 76 -20.30 5.14 -0.10
C ARG A 76 -20.82 4.21 -1.19
N GLN A 77 -22.13 4.25 -1.47
CA GLN A 77 -22.77 3.38 -2.48
C GLN A 77 -22.38 1.90 -2.35
N ASN A 78 -22.33 1.41 -1.11
CA ASN A 78 -21.93 0.04 -0.78
C ASN A 78 -20.48 -0.35 -1.14
N ARG A 79 -19.61 0.61 -1.49
CA ARG A 79 -18.18 0.39 -1.75
C ARG A 79 -17.32 1.09 -0.71
N ARG A 80 -16.21 0.45 -0.33
CA ARG A 80 -15.18 1.07 0.51
C ARG A 80 -14.39 2.04 -0.37
N HIS A 81 -14.31 3.27 0.09
CA HIS A 81 -13.48 4.30 -0.48
C HIS A 81 -12.36 4.58 0.52
N SER A 82 -11.15 4.70 -0.01
CA SER A 82 -10.03 5.27 0.70
C SER A 82 -9.58 6.53 0.01
N ILE A 83 -9.34 7.58 0.78
CA ILE A 83 -8.90 8.88 0.27
C ILE A 83 -7.59 9.19 0.97
N GLU A 84 -6.51 9.20 0.19
CA GLU A 84 -5.15 9.39 0.69
C GLU A 84 -4.72 10.84 0.59
N PHE A 85 -4.07 11.30 1.66
CA PHE A 85 -3.50 12.62 1.77
C PHE A 85 -2.06 12.52 2.25
N SER A 86 -1.25 13.47 1.79
CA SER A 86 0.06 13.70 2.39
C SER A 86 -0.07 14.07 3.87
N LYS A 87 1.03 13.99 4.62
CA LYS A 87 1.10 14.45 6.02
C LYS A 87 0.64 15.90 6.24
N THR A 88 0.70 16.75 5.21
CA THR A 88 0.26 18.15 5.27
C THR A 88 -1.19 18.35 4.82
N GLY A 89 -1.88 17.29 4.39
CA GLY A 89 -3.28 17.30 3.97
C GLY A 89 -3.51 17.54 2.49
N VAL A 90 -2.46 17.45 1.65
CA VAL A 90 -2.61 17.54 0.20
C VAL A 90 -3.17 16.21 -0.30
N LEU A 91 -4.27 16.25 -1.06
CA LEU A 91 -4.87 15.05 -1.66
C LEU A 91 -3.89 14.38 -2.64
N GLU A 92 -3.69 13.07 -2.48
CA GLU A 92 -2.77 12.29 -3.31
C GLU A 92 -3.56 11.41 -4.29
N ASP A 93 -4.48 10.59 -3.78
CA ASP A 93 -5.36 9.75 -4.61
C ASP A 93 -6.65 9.31 -3.91
N ILE A 94 -7.49 8.63 -4.67
CA ILE A 94 -8.70 7.98 -4.21
C ILE A 94 -8.71 6.54 -4.68
N GLU A 95 -8.93 5.62 -3.75
CA GLU A 95 -9.05 4.20 -4.00
C GLU A 95 -10.48 3.71 -3.77
N ILE A 96 -11.02 2.96 -4.73
CA ILE A 96 -12.36 2.39 -4.63
C ILE A 96 -12.26 0.88 -4.73
N GLU A 97 -12.71 0.18 -3.69
CA GLU A 97 -12.77 -1.29 -3.68
C GLU A 97 -13.84 -1.78 -4.65
N ILE A 98 -13.46 -2.76 -5.48
CA ILE A 98 -14.32 -3.42 -6.48
C ILE A 98 -14.17 -4.93 -6.41
N ASP A 99 -15.14 -5.65 -6.95
CA ASP A 99 -14.96 -7.08 -7.19
C ASP A 99 -14.03 -7.28 -8.39
N PHE A 100 -13.16 -8.30 -8.33
CA PHE A 100 -12.27 -8.62 -9.44
C PHE A 100 -13.04 -8.85 -10.76
N GLU A 101 -14.26 -9.37 -10.68
CA GLU A 101 -15.10 -9.63 -11.84
C GLU A 101 -15.56 -8.38 -12.58
N GLU A 102 -15.59 -7.22 -11.92
CA GLU A 102 -15.96 -5.94 -12.53
C GLU A 102 -14.89 -5.40 -13.48
N LEU A 103 -13.67 -5.94 -13.44
CA LEU A 103 -12.60 -5.53 -14.34
C LEU A 103 -12.92 -5.94 -15.80
N PRO A 104 -12.51 -5.12 -16.79
CA PRO A 104 -12.66 -5.48 -18.20
C PRO A 104 -12.00 -6.83 -18.51
N ALA A 105 -12.63 -7.64 -19.37
CA ALA A 105 -12.16 -9.00 -19.66
C ALA A 105 -10.69 -9.08 -20.10
N ASN A 106 -10.25 -8.16 -20.98
CA ASN A 106 -8.86 -8.11 -21.44
C ASN A 106 -7.89 -7.76 -20.30
N THR A 107 -8.27 -6.83 -19.42
CA THR A 107 -7.51 -6.46 -18.23
C THR A 107 -7.39 -7.63 -17.27
N LYS A 108 -8.51 -8.33 -16.98
CA LYS A 108 -8.50 -9.55 -16.15
C LYS A 108 -7.56 -10.61 -16.72
N GLY A 109 -7.64 -10.87 -18.02
CA GLY A 109 -6.79 -11.84 -18.70
C GLY A 109 -5.30 -11.52 -18.52
N LYS A 110 -4.90 -10.28 -18.76
CA LYS A 110 -3.51 -9.82 -18.58
C LYS A 110 -3.03 -9.98 -17.13
N ILE A 111 -3.85 -9.59 -16.16
CA ILE A 111 -3.53 -9.74 -14.73
C ILE A 111 -3.36 -11.22 -14.38
N ILE A 112 -4.31 -12.08 -14.75
CA ILE A 112 -4.27 -13.52 -14.48
C ILE A 112 -2.98 -14.13 -15.05
N SER A 113 -2.67 -13.85 -16.32
CA SER A 113 -1.45 -14.36 -16.96
C SER A 113 -0.19 -13.88 -16.24
N GLY A 114 -0.10 -12.60 -15.89
CA GLY A 114 1.04 -12.07 -15.13
C GLY A 114 1.19 -12.69 -13.74
N LEU A 115 0.08 -12.94 -13.03
CA LEU A 115 0.11 -13.61 -11.73
C LEU A 115 0.52 -15.09 -11.85
N ASP A 116 0.07 -15.79 -12.88
CA ASP A 116 0.44 -17.19 -13.15
C ASP A 116 1.93 -17.33 -13.50
N GLU A 117 2.52 -16.33 -14.16
CA GLU A 117 3.96 -16.27 -14.43
C GLU A 117 4.78 -16.01 -13.15
N LEU A 118 4.28 -15.15 -12.26
CA LEU A 118 4.98 -14.75 -11.04
C LEU A 118 4.86 -15.76 -9.90
N PHE A 119 3.74 -16.48 -9.82
CA PHE A 119 3.41 -17.29 -8.66
C PHE A 119 2.84 -18.65 -9.05
N ALA A 120 3.39 -19.71 -8.45
CA ALA A 120 2.90 -21.08 -8.67
C ALA A 120 1.45 -21.31 -8.19
N LYS A 121 0.98 -20.48 -7.25
CA LYS A 121 -0.41 -20.48 -6.76
C LYS A 121 -0.69 -19.13 -6.10
N TRP A 122 -1.85 -18.56 -6.40
CA TRP A 122 -2.30 -17.29 -5.82
C TRP A 122 -3.81 -17.28 -5.56
N SER A 123 -4.26 -16.34 -4.74
CA SER A 123 -5.66 -16.09 -4.43
C SER A 123 -5.83 -14.61 -4.10
N ILE A 124 -6.62 -13.92 -4.91
CA ILE A 124 -6.95 -12.50 -4.72
C ILE A 124 -7.75 -12.33 -3.42
N ARG A 125 -7.45 -11.26 -2.68
CA ARG A 125 -8.09 -10.89 -1.42
C ARG A 125 -8.82 -9.56 -1.52
N LYS A 126 -8.24 -8.61 -2.25
CA LYS A 126 -8.80 -7.28 -2.44
C LYS A 126 -8.39 -6.75 -3.81
N VAL A 127 -9.28 -5.99 -4.43
CA VAL A 127 -8.99 -5.24 -5.66
C VAL A 127 -9.49 -3.81 -5.45
N GLN A 128 -8.63 -2.85 -5.77
CA GLN A 128 -8.94 -1.44 -5.70
C GLN A 128 -8.61 -0.79 -7.04
N ILE A 129 -9.45 0.16 -7.43
CA ILE A 129 -9.10 1.11 -8.48
C ILE A 129 -8.48 2.32 -7.79
N GLN A 130 -7.23 2.64 -8.12
CA GLN A 130 -6.59 3.89 -7.71
C GLN A 130 -6.81 4.95 -8.79
N TYR A 131 -7.32 6.10 -8.37
CA TYR A 131 -7.54 7.27 -9.21
C TYR A 131 -6.60 8.40 -8.79
N LYS A 132 -5.80 8.89 -9.75
CA LYS A 132 -4.93 10.05 -9.59
C LYS A 132 -5.36 11.18 -10.53
N GLY A 133 -5.32 12.42 -10.05
CA GLY A 133 -5.75 13.59 -10.81
C GLY A 133 -5.74 14.87 -9.99
N THR A 134 -6.30 15.94 -10.57
CA THR A 134 -6.49 17.19 -9.85
C THR A 134 -7.59 17.06 -8.81
N THR A 135 -7.53 17.84 -7.74
CA THR A 135 -8.52 17.86 -6.65
C THR A 135 -9.95 17.97 -7.16
N ASP A 136 -10.22 18.86 -8.12
CA ASP A 136 -11.57 19.04 -8.68
C ASP A 136 -12.10 17.79 -9.38
N LYS A 137 -11.23 17.07 -10.12
CA LYS A 137 -11.62 15.83 -10.79
C LYS A 137 -11.85 14.69 -9.81
N LEU A 138 -11.02 14.60 -8.77
CA LEU A 138 -11.20 13.60 -7.70
C LEU A 138 -12.44 13.90 -6.85
N LEU A 139 -12.78 15.18 -6.66
CA LEU A 139 -14.04 15.56 -6.02
C LEU A 139 -15.25 15.19 -6.89
N ALA A 140 -15.17 15.43 -8.21
CA ALA A 140 -16.20 15.04 -9.16
C ALA A 140 -16.38 13.51 -9.22
N LEU A 141 -15.30 12.73 -9.12
CA LEU A 141 -15.37 11.28 -8.96
C LEU A 141 -16.23 10.88 -7.76
N ILE A 142 -16.02 11.50 -6.60
CA ILE A 142 -16.79 11.17 -5.40
C ILE A 142 -18.23 11.68 -5.46
N ARG A 143 -18.46 12.90 -5.94
CA ARG A 143 -19.80 13.51 -5.89
C ARG A 143 -20.70 13.04 -7.02
N GLU A 144 -20.15 12.88 -8.20
CA GLU A 144 -20.88 12.72 -9.46
C GLU A 144 -20.57 11.39 -10.17
N ASP A 145 -19.67 10.57 -9.63
CA ASP A 145 -19.20 9.31 -10.25
C ASP A 145 -18.55 9.52 -11.63
N VAL A 146 -17.98 10.72 -11.85
CA VAL A 146 -17.30 11.09 -13.09
C VAL A 146 -15.83 10.73 -12.99
N ASN A 147 -15.41 9.71 -13.75
CA ASN A 147 -14.03 9.22 -13.75
C ASN A 147 -13.24 9.47 -15.05
N THR A 148 -13.82 10.25 -15.98
CA THR A 148 -13.21 10.57 -17.27
C THR A 148 -11.91 11.37 -17.11
N SER A 149 -10.87 10.98 -17.84
CA SER A 149 -9.56 11.67 -17.83
C SER A 149 -8.83 11.69 -16.48
N LEU A 150 -9.13 10.71 -15.61
CA LEU A 150 -8.30 10.38 -14.44
C LEU A 150 -7.28 9.31 -14.81
N GLN A 151 -6.09 9.39 -14.20
CA GLN A 151 -5.15 8.28 -14.27
C GLN A 151 -5.70 7.12 -13.45
N LYS A 152 -5.79 5.94 -14.05
CA LYS A 152 -6.35 4.74 -13.45
C LYS A 152 -5.28 3.66 -13.32
N ARG A 153 -5.18 3.06 -12.14
CA ARG A 153 -4.40 1.85 -11.86
C ARG A 153 -5.26 0.84 -11.10
N TYR A 154 -4.82 -0.40 -11.07
CA TYR A 154 -5.41 -1.39 -10.18
C TYR A 154 -4.39 -1.81 -9.14
N GLU A 155 -4.83 -1.86 -7.90
CA GLU A 155 -4.07 -2.38 -6.78
C GLU A 155 -4.74 -3.67 -6.30
N ILE A 156 -3.96 -4.74 -6.21
CA ILE A 156 -4.46 -6.08 -5.97
C ILE A 156 -3.69 -6.68 -4.80
N VAL A 157 -4.38 -6.85 -3.69
CA VAL A 157 -3.84 -7.60 -2.56
C VAL A 157 -4.18 -9.07 -2.76
N LEU A 158 -3.16 -9.92 -2.69
CA LEU A 158 -3.30 -11.36 -2.90
C LEU A 158 -2.43 -12.17 -1.96
N LYS A 159 -2.85 -13.41 -1.73
CA LYS A 159 -2.06 -14.42 -1.03
C LYS A 159 -1.43 -15.35 -2.07
N ALA A 160 -0.12 -15.44 -2.12
CA ALA A 160 0.60 -16.27 -3.10
C ALA A 160 1.69 -17.14 -2.50
N LYS A 161 2.00 -18.23 -3.19
CA LYS A 161 3.10 -19.14 -2.85
C LYS A 161 4.36 -18.72 -3.59
N LYS A 162 5.37 -18.26 -2.85
CA LYS A 162 6.72 -17.96 -3.34
C LYS A 162 7.75 -18.60 -2.42
N ASP A 163 8.80 -19.22 -2.98
CA ASP A 163 9.85 -19.91 -2.22
C ASP A 163 9.31 -20.92 -1.18
N ARG A 164 8.28 -21.68 -1.58
CA ARG A 164 7.56 -22.67 -0.75
C ARG A 164 6.79 -22.10 0.44
N ARG A 165 6.75 -20.78 0.63
CA ARG A 165 6.00 -20.10 1.69
C ARG A 165 4.77 -19.40 1.11
N LEU A 166 3.72 -19.32 1.91
CA LEU A 166 2.50 -18.60 1.56
C LEU A 166 2.57 -17.21 2.19
N GLN A 167 2.54 -16.17 1.37
CA GLN A 167 2.80 -14.78 1.77
C GLN A 167 1.76 -13.85 1.13
N MET A 168 1.64 -12.64 1.67
CA MET A 168 0.76 -11.59 1.14
C MET A 168 1.58 -10.66 0.24
N PHE A 169 0.97 -10.23 -0.86
CA PHE A 169 1.56 -9.32 -1.82
C PHE A 169 0.54 -8.27 -2.24
N GLN A 170 1.03 -7.07 -2.54
CA GLN A 170 0.32 -6.02 -3.26
C GLN A 170 0.90 -5.96 -4.67
N ILE A 171 0.02 -6.03 -5.67
CA ILE A 171 0.37 -5.90 -7.08
C ILE A 171 -0.24 -4.62 -7.60
N THR A 172 0.58 -3.77 -8.20
CA THR A 172 0.11 -2.56 -8.87
C THR A 172 0.20 -2.76 -10.37
N THR A 173 -0.87 -2.46 -11.08
CA THR A 173 -0.95 -2.62 -12.53
C THR A 173 -1.29 -1.31 -13.23
N GLY A 174 -0.95 -1.22 -14.51
CA GLY A 174 -1.48 -0.22 -15.41
C GLY A 174 -2.99 -0.38 -15.62
N GLN A 175 -3.61 0.61 -16.27
CA GLN A 175 -5.04 0.59 -16.62
C GLN A 175 -5.42 -0.59 -17.53
N ASP A 176 -4.48 -1.10 -18.32
CA ASP A 176 -4.68 -2.22 -19.22
C ASP A 176 -4.46 -3.59 -18.54
N GLY A 177 -3.97 -3.61 -17.30
CA GLY A 177 -3.69 -4.83 -16.53
C GLY A 177 -2.25 -5.30 -16.57
N GLU A 178 -1.33 -4.58 -17.22
CA GLU A 178 0.10 -4.89 -17.17
C GLU A 178 0.64 -4.65 -15.75
N ILE A 179 1.34 -5.65 -15.18
CA ILE A 179 1.92 -5.56 -13.84
C ILE A 179 3.11 -4.59 -13.88
N VAL A 180 3.04 -3.54 -13.06
CA VAL A 180 4.08 -2.52 -12.94
C VAL A 180 4.91 -2.75 -11.69
N GLU A 181 4.30 -3.26 -10.62
CA GLU A 181 4.97 -3.42 -9.33
C GLU A 181 4.45 -4.63 -8.54
N VAL A 182 5.35 -5.24 -7.79
CA VAL A 182 5.08 -6.39 -6.91
C VAL A 182 5.74 -6.12 -5.57
N GLN A 183 4.95 -5.89 -4.54
CA GLN A 183 5.42 -5.63 -3.18
C GLN A 183 4.98 -6.75 -2.24
N LYS A 184 5.87 -7.18 -1.34
CA LYS A 184 5.55 -8.14 -0.28
C LYS A 184 4.98 -7.37 0.90
N ILE A 185 3.83 -7.79 1.42
CA ILE A 185 3.20 -7.17 2.60
C ILE A 185 3.72 -7.88 3.85
N ASP A 186 4.47 -7.16 4.69
CA ASP A 186 4.99 -7.64 5.96
C ASP A 186 4.04 -7.31 7.11
N LEU A 187 3.03 -8.17 7.30
CA LEU A 187 2.06 -8.06 8.38
C LEU A 187 2.73 -8.30 9.75
N ARG A 188 2.55 -7.38 10.71
CA ARG A 188 2.77 -7.71 12.12
C ARG A 188 1.60 -8.55 12.63
N SER A 189 1.90 -9.47 13.55
CA SER A 189 0.93 -10.39 14.17
C SER A 189 -0.32 -9.71 14.75
N THR A 190 -0.24 -8.42 15.10
CA THR A 190 -1.33 -7.63 15.70
C THR A 190 -2.36 -7.10 14.72
N ASP A 191 -2.08 -7.09 13.41
CA ASP A 191 -2.95 -6.46 12.40
C ASP A 191 -3.99 -7.45 11.82
N ASN A 192 -4.13 -8.63 12.44
CA ASN A 192 -5.04 -9.71 12.04
C ASN A 192 -6.52 -9.51 12.47
N LEU A 193 -6.98 -8.26 12.56
CA LEU A 193 -8.40 -7.95 12.68
C LEU A 193 -8.69 -6.98 11.53
N GLU A 194 -9.09 -7.43 10.35
CA GLU A 194 -10.48 -7.75 10.01
C GLU A 194 -10.53 -8.71 8.80
N TYR A 195 -11.40 -9.73 8.88
CA TYR A 195 -11.77 -10.66 7.79
C TYR A 195 -12.82 -10.06 6.85
#